data_AF-A0A1Y3W885-F1
#
_entry.id   AF-A0A1Y3W885-F1
#
_cell.length_a   1.000
_cell.length_b   1.000
_cell.length_c   1.000
_cell.angle_alpha   90.00
_cell.angle_beta   90.00
_cell.angle_gamma   90.00
#
_symmetry.space_group_name_H-M   'P 1'
#
loop_
_entity.id
_entity.type
_entity.pdbx_description
1 polymer ?
#
loop_
_entity_poly.entity_id
_entity_poly.type
_entity_poly.pdbx_seq_one_letter_code
_entity_poly.pdbx_strand_id
1 'polypeptide(L)'
;MLEDDLPPAAKKDFITFEDSIQDEDALQDALNSLVAEATGSIQEGQITPIYNTSPGYGQMVKDFVTARGIKNTSLKRGNTPDGMYYYFINNPTLDAAQPTKCAVLYAAPGSMGLEEAIRRVAAQVDPVLEKLPSSNMGGSPRYDYRYVVSTSAAGRSLTNEDGTAIPVYYVVVTVTRIPTAA
;
A
#
# COMPACT_ATOMS: atom_id res chain seq x y z
N MET A 1 -11.94 4.05 -9.36
CA MET A 1 -11.08 2.92 -8.93
C MET A 1 -9.63 3.38 -9.09
N LEU A 2 -8.64 2.83 -8.37
CA LEU A 2 -7.23 3.30 -8.46
C LEU A 2 -6.72 3.38 -9.91
N GLU A 3 -7.08 2.41 -10.75
CA GLU A 3 -6.73 2.41 -12.17
C GLU A 3 -7.17 3.70 -12.87
N ASP A 4 -8.38 4.18 -12.63
CA ASP A 4 -8.94 5.36 -13.31
C ASP A 4 -8.14 6.63 -13.01
N ASP A 5 -7.50 6.68 -11.84
CA ASP A 5 -6.72 7.83 -11.36
C ASP A 5 -5.23 7.76 -11.78
N LEU A 6 -4.79 6.67 -12.39
CA LEU A 6 -3.40 6.48 -12.83
C LEU A 6 -3.16 6.91 -14.30
N PRO A 7 -1.96 7.41 -14.64
CA PRO A 7 -1.61 7.71 -16.01
C PRO A 7 -1.38 6.43 -16.85
N PRO A 8 -1.45 6.51 -18.20
CA PRO A 8 -1.26 5.34 -19.07
C PRO A 8 0.06 4.60 -18.88
N ALA A 9 1.15 5.29 -18.50
CA ALA A 9 2.47 4.67 -18.31
C ALA A 9 2.51 3.67 -17.14
N ALA A 10 1.65 3.83 -16.14
CA ALA A 10 1.46 2.86 -15.06
C ALA A 10 0.55 1.67 -15.44
N LYS A 11 -0.25 1.81 -16.51
CA LYS A 11 -1.20 0.79 -16.99
C LYS A 11 -0.55 -0.12 -18.02
N LYS A 12 0.41 -0.91 -17.57
CA LYS A 12 1.12 -1.87 -18.43
C LYS A 12 0.32 -3.17 -18.55
N ASP A 13 0.47 -3.85 -19.68
CA ASP A 13 -0.27 -5.07 -20.06
C ASP A 13 -0.13 -6.21 -19.03
N PHE A 14 0.98 -6.21 -18.29
CA PHE A 14 1.30 -7.20 -17.27
C PHE A 14 0.92 -6.76 -15.85
N ILE A 15 0.21 -5.63 -15.70
CA ILE A 15 -0.36 -5.11 -14.45
C ILE A 15 -1.88 -5.12 -14.58
N THR A 16 -2.57 -5.81 -13.68
CA THR A 16 -4.04 -5.77 -13.56
C THR A 16 -4.45 -5.06 -12.28
N PHE A 17 -5.64 -4.43 -12.30
CA PHE A 17 -6.22 -3.73 -11.15
C PHE A 17 -7.47 -4.45 -10.70
N GLU A 18 -7.54 -4.79 -9.42
CA GLU A 18 -8.65 -5.56 -8.84
C GLU A 18 -8.92 -5.08 -7.42
N ASP A 19 -10.18 -4.89 -7.06
CA ASP A 19 -10.54 -4.67 -5.66
C ASP A 19 -10.32 -5.96 -4.85
N SER A 20 -9.91 -5.82 -3.59
CA SER A 20 -9.68 -6.98 -2.71
C SER A 20 -10.46 -6.82 -1.41
N ILE A 21 -11.59 -7.53 -1.32
CA ILE A 21 -12.40 -7.58 -0.09
C ILE A 21 -11.57 -8.10 1.10
N GLN A 22 -10.66 -9.03 0.87
CA GLN A 22 -9.79 -9.57 1.92
C GLN A 22 -8.78 -8.54 2.44
N ASP A 23 -8.29 -7.65 1.57
CA ASP A 23 -7.40 -6.56 1.99
C ASP A 23 -8.20 -5.47 2.72
N GLU A 24 -9.45 -5.25 2.30
CA GLU A 24 -10.37 -4.33 2.98
C GLU A 24 -10.75 -4.83 4.37
N ASP A 25 -11.19 -6.08 4.51
CA ASP A 25 -11.54 -6.69 5.79
C ASP A 25 -10.34 -6.68 6.76
N ALA A 26 -9.16 -7.08 6.28
CA ALA A 26 -7.95 -7.04 7.10
C ALA A 26 -7.53 -5.62 7.48
N LEU A 27 -7.77 -4.63 6.62
CA LEU A 27 -7.54 -3.23 6.95
C LEU A 27 -8.52 -2.78 8.03
N GLN A 28 -9.82 -3.05 7.87
CA GLN A 28 -10.85 -2.73 8.87
C GLN A 28 -10.55 -3.36 10.23
N ASP A 29 -10.14 -4.63 10.25
CA ASP A 29 -9.74 -5.32 11.47
C ASP A 29 -8.50 -4.69 12.13
N ALA A 30 -7.46 -4.42 11.33
CA ALA A 30 -6.23 -3.83 11.83
C ALA A 30 -6.44 -2.42 12.43
N LEU A 31 -7.42 -1.67 11.92
CA LEU A 31 -7.78 -0.36 12.47
C LEU A 31 -8.24 -0.44 13.94
N ASN A 32 -8.70 -1.60 14.42
CA ASN A 32 -9.03 -1.81 15.84
C ASN A 32 -7.86 -1.68 16.79
N SER A 33 -6.62 -1.75 16.28
CA SER A 33 -5.39 -1.59 17.05
C SER A 33 -4.83 -0.16 17.05
N LEU A 34 -5.58 0.82 16.50
CA LEU A 34 -5.18 2.22 16.59
C LEU A 34 -5.28 2.75 18.03
N VAL A 35 -4.30 3.56 18.40
CA VAL A 35 -4.22 4.23 19.71
C VAL A 35 -4.26 5.75 19.53
N ALA A 36 -4.47 6.50 20.61
CA ALA A 36 -4.74 7.94 20.58
C ALA A 36 -3.65 8.76 19.86
N GLU A 37 -2.39 8.34 19.96
CA GLU A 37 -1.24 8.99 19.34
C GLU A 37 -1.29 9.03 17.81
N ALA A 38 -2.18 8.26 17.18
CA ALA A 38 -2.38 8.22 15.74
C ALA A 38 -2.94 9.53 15.16
N THR A 39 -3.64 10.33 15.98
CA THR A 39 -4.30 11.60 15.58
C THR A 39 -3.32 12.66 15.12
N GLY A 40 -2.21 12.84 15.83
CA GLY A 40 -1.24 13.91 15.59
C GLY A 40 -0.45 13.79 14.28
N SER A 41 -0.62 12.70 13.53
CA SER A 41 0.08 12.46 12.27
C SER A 41 -0.70 12.91 11.03
N ILE A 42 -1.99 13.22 11.15
CA ILE A 42 -2.86 13.51 10.00
C ILE A 42 -2.93 15.02 9.78
N GLN A 43 -2.64 15.45 8.55
CA GLN A 43 -2.65 16.86 8.18
C GLN A 43 -3.84 17.15 7.26
N GLU A 44 -4.58 18.22 7.57
CA GLU A 44 -5.69 18.68 6.74
C GLU A 44 -5.23 18.94 5.30
N GLY A 45 -6.05 18.49 4.35
CA GLY A 45 -5.77 18.64 2.93
C GLY A 45 -4.54 17.86 2.41
N GLN A 46 -4.01 16.88 3.15
CA GLN A 46 -2.91 16.01 2.69
C GLN A 46 -3.19 14.54 2.96
N ILE A 47 -2.52 13.67 2.18
CA ILE A 47 -2.42 12.25 2.53
C ILE A 47 -1.11 12.02 3.30
N THR A 48 -1.20 11.31 4.42
CA THR A 48 -0.06 10.99 5.27
C THR A 48 0.35 9.53 5.04
N PRO A 49 1.59 9.23 4.62
CA PRO A 49 2.05 7.85 4.56
C PRO A 49 2.19 7.26 5.98
N ILE A 50 1.70 6.05 6.15
CA ILE A 50 1.72 5.33 7.43
C ILE A 50 2.75 4.21 7.38
N TYR A 51 3.62 4.18 8.40
CA TYR A 51 4.67 3.18 8.58
C TYR A 51 4.51 2.51 9.95
N ASN A 52 5.18 1.38 10.15
CA ASN A 52 5.20 0.70 11.45
C ASN A 52 5.82 1.57 12.57
N THR A 53 6.64 2.56 12.24
CA THR A 53 7.22 3.53 13.18
C THR A 53 6.42 4.82 13.30
N SER A 54 5.31 4.98 12.56
CA SER A 54 4.46 6.17 12.70
C SER A 54 3.80 6.15 14.08
N PRO A 55 3.78 7.29 14.81
CA PRO A 55 3.18 7.36 16.14
C PRO A 55 1.74 6.84 16.15
N GLY A 56 1.46 5.87 17.03
CA GLY A 56 0.13 5.28 17.19
C GLY A 56 -0.32 4.26 16.12
N TYR A 57 0.52 3.96 15.12
CA TYR A 57 0.18 3.04 14.02
C TYR A 57 0.90 1.69 14.07
N GLY A 58 1.89 1.51 14.94
CA GLY A 58 2.78 0.34 14.90
C GLY A 58 2.05 -1.01 15.00
N GLN A 59 1.09 -1.13 15.92
CA GLN A 59 0.31 -2.37 16.07
C GLN A 59 -0.66 -2.58 14.91
N MET A 60 -1.36 -1.54 14.47
CA MET A 60 -2.24 -1.58 13.30
C MET A 60 -1.48 -2.05 12.04
N VAL A 61 -0.30 -1.50 11.78
CA VAL A 61 0.54 -1.92 10.64
C VAL A 61 0.96 -3.38 10.79
N LYS A 62 1.38 -3.80 11.99
CA LYS A 62 1.77 -5.19 12.25
C LYS A 62 0.62 -6.17 12.00
N ASP A 63 -0.60 -5.83 12.43
CA ASP A 63 -1.77 -6.68 12.28
C ASP A 63 -2.14 -6.84 10.80
N PHE A 64 -2.18 -5.73 10.05
CA PHE A 64 -2.43 -5.77 8.60
C PHE A 64 -1.35 -6.58 7.85
N VAL A 65 -0.07 -6.29 8.11
CA VAL A 65 1.07 -6.98 7.50
C VAL A 65 1.01 -8.48 7.74
N THR A 66 0.69 -8.89 8.97
CA THR A 66 0.60 -10.30 9.35
C THR A 66 -0.59 -10.97 8.67
N ALA A 67 -1.78 -10.33 8.70
CA ALA A 67 -3.00 -10.88 8.11
C ALA A 67 -2.89 -11.09 6.59
N ARG A 68 -2.14 -10.22 5.90
CA ARG A 68 -2.03 -10.23 4.43
C ARG A 68 -0.70 -10.76 3.89
N GLY A 69 0.19 -11.22 4.78
CA GLY A 69 1.50 -11.75 4.40
C GLY A 69 2.37 -10.74 3.64
N ILE A 70 2.30 -9.46 4.03
CA ILE A 70 3.03 -8.37 3.37
C ILE A 70 4.53 -8.49 3.64
N LYS A 71 5.34 -8.48 2.58
CA LYS A 71 6.78 -8.69 2.66
C LYS A 71 7.56 -7.45 3.11
N ASN A 72 7.12 -6.26 2.69
CA ASN A 72 7.71 -5.00 3.11
C ASN A 72 7.09 -4.54 4.45
N THR A 73 7.42 -5.24 5.53
CA THR A 73 6.72 -5.18 6.83
C THR A 73 6.69 -3.79 7.50
N SER A 74 7.55 -2.85 7.09
CA SER A 74 7.51 -1.46 7.55
C SER A 74 6.55 -0.55 6.79
N LEU A 75 5.99 -1.03 5.67
CA LEU A 75 5.17 -0.30 4.69
C LEU A 75 5.85 0.92 4.06
N LYS A 76 7.18 1.00 4.13
CA LYS A 76 7.93 2.10 3.50
C LYS A 76 7.79 2.09 1.98
N ARG A 77 7.75 3.28 1.38
CA ARG A 77 7.72 3.42 -0.09
C ARG A 77 9.11 3.41 -0.73
N GLY A 78 10.21 3.67 0.01
CA GLY A 78 11.55 3.93 -0.56
C GLY A 78 12.77 3.55 0.30
N ASN A 79 13.98 3.87 -0.20
CA ASN A 79 15.29 3.24 0.10
C ASN A 79 15.78 3.30 1.56
N THR A 80 15.22 2.44 2.40
CA THR A 80 15.87 1.68 3.49
C THR A 80 15.05 0.38 3.66
N PRO A 81 15.60 -0.72 4.20
CA PRO A 81 15.55 -2.08 3.61
C PRO A 81 14.17 -2.76 3.48
N ASP A 82 13.07 -2.13 3.89
CA ASP A 82 11.76 -2.77 4.05
C ASP A 82 10.64 -2.06 3.25
N GLY A 83 10.93 -1.58 2.04
CA GLY A 83 9.96 -0.84 1.21
C GLY A 83 9.56 -1.50 -0.11
N MET A 84 8.38 -1.13 -0.66
CA MET A 84 7.85 -1.71 -1.91
C MET A 84 8.77 -1.50 -3.12
N TYR A 85 9.37 -0.31 -3.24
CA TYR A 85 10.37 0.00 -4.27
C TYR A 85 11.62 -0.90 -4.15
N TYR A 86 12.06 -1.19 -2.92
CA TYR A 86 13.21 -2.06 -2.68
C TYR A 86 12.94 -3.51 -3.14
N TYR A 87 11.74 -4.04 -2.84
CA TYR A 87 11.34 -5.39 -3.19
C TYR A 87 11.17 -5.63 -4.69
N PHE A 88 10.53 -4.69 -5.40
CA PHE A 88 10.19 -4.92 -6.80
C PHE A 88 11.15 -4.28 -7.81
N ILE A 89 11.79 -3.16 -7.45
CA ILE A 89 12.56 -2.36 -8.41
C ILE A 89 14.06 -2.50 -8.14
N ASN A 90 14.52 -2.35 -6.89
CA ASN A 90 15.96 -2.43 -6.61
C ASN A 90 16.48 -3.87 -6.48
N ASN A 91 15.63 -4.83 -6.10
CA ASN A 91 16.01 -6.24 -5.97
C ASN A 91 15.04 -7.15 -6.74
N PRO A 92 14.98 -7.02 -8.08
CA PRO A 92 14.00 -7.74 -8.90
C PRO A 92 14.18 -9.27 -8.88
N THR A 93 15.30 -9.75 -8.33
CA THR A 93 15.62 -11.18 -8.14
C THR A 93 15.20 -11.73 -6.76
N LEU A 94 14.92 -10.87 -5.78
CA LEU A 94 14.48 -11.28 -4.45
C LEU A 94 13.11 -11.96 -4.56
N ASP A 95 12.98 -13.18 -4.03
CA ASP A 95 11.77 -14.00 -4.13
C ASP A 95 11.25 -14.14 -5.59
N ALA A 96 12.14 -14.11 -6.59
CA ALA A 96 11.75 -14.10 -8.01
C ALA A 96 10.89 -15.29 -8.46
N ALA A 97 11.07 -16.45 -7.81
CA ALA A 97 10.32 -17.67 -8.10
C ALA A 97 9.02 -17.78 -7.27
N GLN A 98 8.71 -16.81 -6.41
CA GLN A 98 7.60 -16.88 -5.47
C GLN A 98 6.61 -15.72 -5.63
N PRO A 99 5.30 -15.97 -5.48
CA PRO A 99 4.33 -14.91 -5.29
C PRO A 99 4.74 -14.00 -4.13
N THR A 100 4.80 -12.70 -4.39
CA THR A 100 5.34 -11.71 -3.45
C THR A 100 4.36 -10.55 -3.35
N LYS A 101 3.83 -10.29 -2.15
CA LYS A 101 2.89 -9.19 -1.90
C LYS A 101 3.55 -8.09 -1.07
N CYS A 102 3.51 -6.86 -1.60
CA CYS A 102 3.92 -5.66 -0.86
C CYS A 102 2.74 -4.70 -0.75
N ALA A 103 2.81 -3.76 0.19
CA ALA A 103 1.79 -2.74 0.38
C ALA A 103 2.37 -1.38 0.76
N VAL A 104 1.60 -0.34 0.49
CA VAL A 104 1.78 1.01 1.04
C VAL A 104 0.45 1.45 1.64
N LEU A 105 0.52 2.17 2.75
CA LEU A 105 -0.67 2.62 3.50
C LEU A 105 -0.61 4.13 3.67
N TYR A 106 -1.76 4.78 3.48
CA TYR A 106 -1.94 6.21 3.68
C TYR A 106 -3.16 6.49 4.54
N ALA A 107 -3.10 7.56 5.31
CA ALA A 107 -4.24 8.16 5.99
C ALA A 107 -4.61 9.48 5.30
N ALA A 108 -5.90 9.78 5.23
CA ALA A 108 -6.43 11.03 4.69
C ALA A 108 -7.52 11.56 5.63
N PRO A 109 -7.57 12.88 5.91
CA PRO A 109 -8.64 13.45 6.71
C PRO A 109 -9.98 13.26 5.98
N GLY A 110 -11.04 12.96 6.72
CA GLY A 110 -12.37 12.70 6.16
C GLY A 110 -12.95 13.88 5.39
N SER A 111 -12.53 15.11 5.74
CA SER A 111 -12.83 16.35 5.01
C SER A 111 -12.41 16.31 3.54
N MET A 112 -11.40 15.50 3.19
CA MET A 112 -10.91 15.33 1.82
C MET A 112 -11.91 14.57 0.93
N GLY A 113 -12.70 13.68 1.52
CA GLY A 113 -13.49 12.70 0.77
C GLY A 113 -12.65 11.55 0.22
N LEU A 114 -13.27 10.37 0.11
CA LEU A 114 -12.58 9.13 -0.26
C LEU A 114 -12.02 9.16 -1.69
N GLU A 115 -12.79 9.69 -2.66
CA GLU A 115 -12.36 9.72 -4.07
C GLU A 115 -11.09 10.57 -4.26
N GLU A 116 -11.04 11.75 -3.65
CA GLU A 116 -9.84 12.60 -3.70
C GLU A 116 -8.66 11.98 -2.95
N ALA A 117 -8.92 11.27 -1.84
CA ALA A 117 -7.88 10.51 -1.14
C ALA A 117 -7.27 9.42 -2.04
N ILE A 118 -8.10 8.63 -2.73
CA ILE A 118 -7.67 7.60 -3.68
C ILE A 118 -6.87 8.23 -4.83
N ARG A 119 -7.34 9.33 -5.41
CA ARG A 119 -6.63 10.05 -6.47
C ARG A 119 -5.23 10.50 -6.05
N ARG A 120 -5.09 11.04 -4.84
CA ARG A 120 -3.77 11.44 -4.31
C ARG A 120 -2.87 10.26 -4.03
N VAL A 121 -3.43 9.15 -3.54
CA VAL A 121 -2.69 7.91 -3.33
C VAL A 121 -2.21 7.35 -4.67
N ALA A 122 -3.04 7.38 -5.71
CA ALA A 122 -2.66 7.00 -7.07
C ALA A 122 -1.44 7.79 -7.55
N ALA A 123 -1.44 9.11 -7.39
CA ALA A 123 -0.29 9.95 -7.73
C ALA A 123 1.00 9.61 -6.95
N GLN A 124 0.90 9.07 -5.73
CA GLN A 124 2.07 8.57 -4.99
C GLN A 124 2.49 7.16 -5.44
N VAL A 125 1.56 6.31 -5.85
CA VAL A 125 1.87 4.94 -6.25
C VAL A 125 2.42 4.86 -7.68
N ASP A 126 1.98 5.77 -8.55
CA ASP A 126 2.31 5.84 -9.97
C ASP A 126 3.82 5.65 -10.29
N PRO A 127 4.77 6.42 -9.71
CA PRO A 127 6.20 6.27 -10.04
C PRO A 127 6.80 4.90 -9.71
N VAL A 128 6.14 4.11 -8.86
CA VAL A 128 6.55 2.73 -8.53
C VAL A 128 6.01 1.78 -9.61
N LEU A 129 4.74 1.89 -9.98
CA LEU A 129 4.10 1.04 -10.99
C LEU A 129 4.75 1.20 -12.37
N GLU A 130 5.05 2.44 -12.76
CA GLU A 130 5.78 2.76 -14.00
C GLU A 130 7.16 2.06 -14.10
N LYS A 131 7.76 1.70 -12.96
CA LYS A 131 9.10 1.10 -12.89
C LYS A 131 9.08 -0.39 -12.61
N LEU A 132 7.91 -1.00 -12.43
CA LEU A 132 7.82 -2.44 -12.20
C LEU A 132 8.41 -3.20 -13.39
N PRO A 133 9.34 -4.14 -13.14
CA PRO A 133 9.95 -4.94 -14.19
C PRO A 133 8.97 -6.03 -14.65
N SER A 134 8.98 -6.33 -15.94
CA SER A 134 8.18 -7.42 -16.52
C SER A 134 8.80 -8.81 -16.32
N SER A 135 10.06 -8.90 -15.91
CA SER A 135 10.76 -10.17 -15.64
C SER A 135 11.87 -9.99 -14.61
N ASN A 136 12.41 -11.08 -14.08
CA ASN A 136 13.63 -11.02 -13.27
C ASN A 136 14.86 -10.61 -14.11
N MET A 137 15.84 -9.95 -13.49
CA MET A 137 17.07 -9.52 -14.16
C MET A 137 18.16 -10.60 -14.09
N GLY A 138 18.69 -11.02 -15.24
CA GLY A 138 19.98 -11.74 -15.34
C GLY A 138 20.08 -13.11 -14.69
N GLY A 139 18.98 -13.84 -14.48
CA GLY A 139 18.97 -15.15 -13.83
C GLY A 139 18.48 -16.31 -14.72
N SER A 140 19.04 -17.50 -14.47
CA SER A 140 18.45 -18.78 -14.87
C SER A 140 18.00 -19.51 -13.59
N PRO A 141 16.73 -19.88 -13.43
CA PRO A 141 15.62 -19.73 -14.38
C PRO A 141 15.11 -18.29 -14.54
N ARG A 142 14.56 -18.00 -15.72
CA ARG A 142 13.90 -16.74 -16.06
C ARG A 142 12.41 -16.84 -15.70
N TYR A 143 11.88 -15.77 -15.12
CA TYR A 143 10.46 -15.61 -14.80
C TYR A 143 9.95 -14.33 -15.42
N ASP A 144 8.82 -14.43 -16.11
CA ASP A 144 8.00 -13.27 -16.43
C ASP A 144 7.07 -12.98 -15.25
N TYR A 145 6.67 -11.72 -15.10
CA TYR A 145 5.89 -11.25 -13.98
C TYR A 145 4.55 -10.72 -14.43
N ARG A 146 3.49 -11.22 -13.79
CA ARG A 146 2.21 -10.51 -13.68
C ARG A 146 2.14 -9.79 -12.34
N TYR A 147 1.53 -8.61 -12.32
CA TYR A 147 1.19 -7.91 -11.08
C TYR A 147 -0.32 -7.75 -10.97
N VAL A 148 -0.82 -7.95 -9.76
CA VAL A 148 -2.19 -7.54 -9.38
C VAL A 148 -2.05 -6.41 -8.38
N VAL A 149 -2.61 -5.25 -8.73
CA VAL A 149 -2.66 -4.07 -7.87
C VAL A 149 -4.07 -3.97 -7.31
N SER A 150 -4.18 -3.98 -5.98
CA SER A 150 -5.45 -3.74 -5.31
C SER A 150 -5.41 -2.43 -4.55
N THR A 151 -6.56 -1.77 -4.47
CA THR A 151 -6.77 -0.66 -3.55
C THR A 151 -7.93 -0.99 -2.65
N SER A 152 -7.70 -0.87 -1.35
CA SER A 152 -8.74 -1.03 -0.35
C SER A 152 -8.75 0.19 0.53
N ALA A 153 -9.93 0.62 0.94
CA ALA A 153 -10.08 1.76 1.80
C ALA A 153 -11.03 1.44 2.96
N ALA A 154 -10.73 1.97 4.13
CA ALA A 154 -11.56 1.84 5.31
C ALA A 154 -11.63 3.17 6.05
N GLY A 155 -12.82 3.49 6.57
CA GLY A 155 -13.04 4.68 7.39
C GLY A 155 -12.96 4.35 8.87
N ARG A 156 -12.27 5.19 9.64
CA ARG A 156 -12.34 5.16 11.11
C ARG A 156 -12.19 6.56 11.67
N SER A 157 -12.98 6.87 12.69
CA SER A 157 -12.79 8.09 13.45
C SER A 157 -11.70 7.89 14.49
N LEU A 158 -10.76 8.83 14.55
CA LEU A 158 -9.84 8.96 15.66
C LEU A 158 -10.40 9.96 16.68
N THR A 159 -10.10 9.76 17.95
CA THR A 159 -10.51 10.68 19.01
C THR A 159 -9.32 11.56 19.41
N ASN A 160 -9.47 12.88 19.29
CA ASN A 160 -8.50 13.86 19.75
C ASN A 160 -8.37 13.87 21.29
N GLU A 161 -7.34 14.55 21.79
CA GLU A 161 -7.16 14.80 23.23
C GLU A 161 -8.35 15.55 23.87
N ASP A 162 -9.04 16.39 23.09
CA ASP A 162 -10.24 17.13 23.51
C ASP A 162 -11.54 16.29 23.43
N GLY A 163 -11.44 15.02 23.00
CA GLY A 163 -12.58 14.13 22.83
C GLY A 163 -13.31 14.26 21.48
N THR A 164 -12.89 15.17 20.61
CA THR A 164 -13.49 15.35 19.28
C THR A 164 -13.14 14.19 18.36
N ALA A 165 -14.14 13.64 17.66
CA ALA A 165 -13.92 12.60 16.66
C ALA A 165 -13.51 13.23 15.31
N ILE A 166 -12.32 12.89 14.83
CA ILE A 166 -11.85 13.22 13.48
C ILE A 166 -12.09 12.01 12.59
N PRO A 167 -12.96 12.08 11.57
CA PRO A 167 -13.09 11.02 10.58
C PRO A 167 -11.82 10.92 9.73
N VAL A 168 -11.33 9.70 9.50
CA VAL A 168 -10.13 9.44 8.70
C VAL A 168 -10.42 8.30 7.73
N TYR A 169 -9.98 8.46 6.49
CA TYR A 169 -9.90 7.38 5.51
C TYR A 169 -8.48 6.80 5.51
N TYR A 170 -8.40 5.48 5.58
CA TYR A 170 -7.17 4.74 5.41
C TYR A 170 -7.22 4.05 4.07
N VAL A 171 -6.23 4.30 3.22
CA VAL A 171 -6.16 3.75 1.86
C VAL A 171 -4.89 2.92 1.77
N VAL A 172 -5.05 1.63 1.54
CA VAL A 172 -3.95 0.71 1.29
C VAL A 172 -3.93 0.36 -0.19
N VAL A 173 -2.73 0.39 -0.77
CA VAL A 173 -2.48 -0.17 -2.08
C VAL A 173 -1.57 -1.37 -1.93
N THR A 174 -2.03 -2.53 -2.39
CA THR A 174 -1.20 -3.73 -2.43
C THR A 174 -0.79 -4.04 -3.84
N VAL A 175 0.43 -4.56 -3.99
CA VAL A 175 0.98 -4.98 -5.27
C VAL A 175 1.48 -6.40 -5.09
N THR A 176 0.85 -7.33 -5.79
CA THR A 176 1.18 -8.76 -5.75
C THR A 176 1.87 -9.14 -7.04
N ARG A 177 3.17 -9.47 -6.97
CA ARG A 177 3.92 -10.05 -8.09
C ARG A 177 3.69 -11.55 -8.14
N ILE A 178 3.32 -12.07 -9.30
CA ILE A 178 3.10 -13.49 -9.58
C ILE A 178 4.09 -13.90 -10.68
N PRO A 179 5.07 -14.76 -10.38
CA PRO A 179 5.98 -15.27 -11.39
C PRO A 179 5.32 -16.34 -12.25
N THR A 180 5.55 -16.25 -13.55
CA THR A 180 5.23 -17.29 -14.53
C THR A 180 6.53 -17.77 -15.15
N ALA A 181 6.65 -19.06 -15.41
CA ALA A 181 7.76 -19.57 -16.21
C ALA A 181 7.74 -18.86 -17.58
N ALA A 182 8.90 -18.32 -17.98
CA ALA A 182 9.09 -17.69 -19.28
C ALA A 182 9.20 -18.74 -20.40
#